data_AF-A0A8T5H094-F1
#
_entry.id   AF-A0A8T5H094-F1
#
_cell.length_a   1.000
_cell.length_b   1.000
_cell.length_c   1.000
_cell.angle_alpha   90.00
_cell.angle_beta   90.00
_cell.angle_gamma   90.00
#
_symmetry.space_group_name_H-M   'P 1'
#
loop_
_entity.id
_entity.type
_entity.pdbx_description
1 polymer ?
#
loop_
_entity_poly.entity_id
_entity_poly.type
_entity_poly.pdbx_seq_one_letter_code
_entity_poly.pdbx_strand_id
1 'polypeptide(L)'
;KEAQQADLMIGLDNSYLQTAIENCLLRETLFTQSPQYQNISSSSLEAYQGKLAIPFDQGTVCLNYDENFVDGENITIPTSLWNLTEPQWNGKTSFPSPLSSSPGRAFMLATIDYFESDADEQTDAFDWWEKMSENDATFTSGWSESYETHYTGGYGEYTVGHIGDSHLTVSYCHSPGVEAYYSSNYTHSTSLELPKTSFHQVEYTGIINGAANVAGAEQFIEYLLSNDVNSMMPENNLMYSVLVNSSLPETDGFRHHADIATTTAEIPLVRIEIEMEQWLANWKEATQ
;
A
#
# COMPACT_ATOMS: atom_id res chain seq x y z
N LYS A 1 -5.70 -28.62 -14.39
CA LYS A 1 -4.32 -28.23 -14.02
C LYS A 1 -3.60 -27.49 -15.14
N GLU A 2 -3.91 -27.73 -16.42
CA GLU A 2 -3.47 -26.87 -17.56
C GLU A 2 -4.62 -26.10 -18.23
N ALA A 3 -5.73 -25.88 -17.51
CA ALA A 3 -6.77 -24.99 -18.00
C ALA A 3 -6.47 -23.59 -17.50
N GLN A 4 -6.43 -22.64 -18.43
CA GLN A 4 -6.42 -21.23 -18.13
C GLN A 4 -7.56 -20.85 -17.18
N GLN A 5 -7.23 -20.10 -16.12
CA GLN A 5 -8.21 -19.76 -15.07
C GLN A 5 -8.66 -18.30 -15.12
N ALA A 6 -7.93 -17.43 -15.82
CA ALA A 6 -8.25 -16.00 -15.93
C ALA A 6 -7.78 -15.43 -17.28
N ASP A 7 -8.46 -14.37 -17.73
CA ASP A 7 -8.12 -13.61 -18.94
C ASP A 7 -7.29 -12.34 -18.63
N LEU A 8 -7.37 -11.85 -17.40
CA LEU A 8 -6.80 -10.57 -16.96
C LEU A 8 -6.35 -10.68 -15.50
N MET A 9 -5.31 -9.93 -15.14
CA MET A 9 -4.92 -9.65 -13.75
C MET A 9 -5.28 -8.21 -13.38
N ILE A 10 -5.61 -8.01 -12.12
CA ILE A 10 -5.85 -6.70 -11.49
C ILE A 10 -5.30 -6.76 -10.07
N GLY A 11 -4.57 -5.72 -9.64
CA GLY A 11 -4.04 -5.60 -8.27
C GLY A 11 -2.62 -6.13 -8.06
N LEU A 12 -1.86 -6.43 -9.13
CA LEU A 12 -0.40 -6.53 -8.98
C LEU A 12 0.16 -5.12 -8.88
N ASP A 13 1.01 -4.84 -7.90
CA ASP A 13 1.63 -3.53 -7.75
C ASP A 13 3.07 -3.47 -8.31
N ASN A 14 3.70 -2.29 -8.24
CA ASN A 14 5.07 -2.04 -8.68
C ASN A 14 6.14 -2.89 -7.96
N SER A 15 5.82 -3.56 -6.85
CA SER A 15 6.70 -4.52 -6.16
C SER A 15 6.51 -5.98 -6.59
N TYR A 16 5.43 -6.31 -7.31
CA TYR A 16 5.17 -7.65 -7.88
C TYR A 16 5.34 -7.70 -9.40
N LEU A 17 5.15 -6.57 -10.08
CA LEU A 17 5.00 -6.51 -11.53
C LEU A 17 6.21 -7.09 -12.28
N GLN A 18 7.42 -6.79 -11.84
CA GLN A 18 8.64 -7.26 -12.50
C GLN A 18 8.73 -8.79 -12.53
N THR A 19 8.42 -9.45 -11.40
CA THR A 19 8.36 -10.92 -11.33
C THR A 19 7.37 -11.50 -12.34
N ALA A 20 6.20 -10.87 -12.51
CA ALA A 20 5.21 -11.32 -13.49
C ALA A 20 5.70 -11.16 -14.94
N ILE A 21 6.43 -10.08 -15.24
CA ILE A 21 7.02 -9.82 -16.55
C ILE A 21 8.09 -10.86 -16.88
N GLU A 22 9.02 -11.12 -15.96
CA GLU A 22 10.13 -12.06 -16.17
C GLU A 22 9.68 -13.51 -16.32
N ASN A 23 8.61 -13.88 -15.64
CA ASN A 23 7.98 -15.20 -15.77
C ASN A 23 7.06 -15.30 -17.00
N CYS A 24 7.07 -14.30 -17.89
CA CYS A 24 6.25 -14.26 -19.11
C CYS A 24 4.75 -14.45 -18.85
N LEU A 25 4.24 -13.95 -17.71
CA LEU A 25 2.85 -14.17 -17.28
C LEU A 25 1.86 -13.23 -17.98
N LEU A 26 2.34 -12.17 -18.61
CA LEU A 26 1.54 -11.12 -19.23
C LEU A 26 1.78 -11.06 -20.74
N ARG A 27 0.78 -10.57 -21.48
CA ARG A 27 0.88 -10.27 -22.91
C ARG A 27 0.60 -8.80 -23.16
N GLU A 28 1.08 -8.31 -24.29
CA GLU A 28 0.85 -6.91 -24.68
C GLU A 28 -0.64 -6.60 -24.85
N THR A 29 -1.09 -5.49 -24.25
CA THR A 29 -2.37 -4.83 -24.52
C THR A 29 -2.22 -3.78 -25.63
N LEU A 30 -3.30 -3.53 -26.35
CA LEU A 30 -3.41 -2.44 -27.31
C LEU A 30 -3.72 -1.09 -26.67
N PHE A 31 -4.07 -1.04 -25.37
CA PHE A 31 -4.51 0.17 -24.68
C PHE A 31 -3.48 1.30 -24.73
N THR A 32 -2.17 1.01 -24.78
CA THR A 32 -1.13 2.05 -24.90
C THR A 32 -1.24 2.88 -26.19
N GLN A 33 -2.00 2.42 -27.18
CA GLN A 33 -2.28 3.12 -28.43
C GLN A 33 -3.57 3.95 -28.36
N SER A 34 -4.37 3.78 -27.31
CA SER A 34 -5.58 4.57 -27.06
C SER A 34 -5.22 6.02 -26.74
N PRO A 35 -5.99 7.01 -27.23
CA PRO A 35 -5.87 8.39 -26.76
C PRO A 35 -6.03 8.53 -25.24
N GLN A 36 -6.79 7.63 -24.59
CA GLN A 36 -6.99 7.64 -23.14
C GLN A 36 -5.70 7.35 -22.35
N TYR A 37 -4.77 6.58 -22.92
CA TYR A 37 -3.49 6.30 -22.27
C TYR A 37 -2.67 7.58 -22.03
N GLN A 38 -2.84 8.59 -22.88
CA GLN A 38 -2.19 9.90 -22.72
C GLN A 38 -2.72 10.71 -21.53
N ASN A 39 -3.85 10.30 -20.95
CA ASN A 39 -4.43 10.92 -19.77
C ASN A 39 -3.94 10.28 -18.47
N ILE A 40 -3.11 9.24 -18.50
CA ILE A 40 -2.50 8.69 -17.29
C ILE A 40 -1.40 9.65 -16.80
N SER A 41 -1.35 9.93 -15.50
CA SER A 41 -0.39 10.84 -14.90
C SER A 41 1.04 10.29 -15.03
N SER A 42 2.02 11.20 -15.07
CA SER A 42 3.43 10.81 -15.10
C SER A 42 3.86 10.04 -13.86
N SER A 43 3.30 10.37 -12.68
CA SER A 43 3.58 9.67 -11.43
C SER A 43 3.15 8.20 -11.48
N SER A 44 2.00 7.89 -12.07
CA SER A 44 1.51 6.51 -12.20
C SER A 44 2.30 5.69 -13.22
N LEU A 45 3.02 6.34 -14.14
CA LEU A 45 3.84 5.68 -15.17
C LEU A 45 5.32 5.58 -14.78
N GLU A 46 5.74 6.16 -13.66
CA GLU A 46 7.14 6.26 -13.25
C GLU A 46 7.76 4.87 -13.03
N ALA A 47 7.06 4.01 -12.28
CA ALA A 47 7.51 2.66 -11.99
C ALA A 47 7.52 1.76 -13.24
N TYR A 48 6.50 1.85 -14.09
CA TYR A 48 6.42 1.06 -15.31
C TYR A 48 5.66 1.77 -16.42
N GLN A 49 6.33 1.94 -17.57
CA GLN A 49 5.74 2.48 -18.78
C GLN A 49 5.93 1.48 -19.94
N GLY A 50 5.04 0.49 -20.02
CA GLY A 50 5.10 -0.54 -21.05
C GLY A 50 3.73 -1.05 -21.46
N LYS A 51 3.73 -2.11 -22.27
CA LYS A 51 2.51 -2.68 -22.86
C LYS A 51 1.97 -3.90 -22.13
N LEU A 52 2.68 -4.42 -21.13
CA LEU A 52 2.29 -5.66 -20.46
C LEU A 52 1.30 -5.42 -19.31
N ALA A 53 1.31 -4.20 -18.76
CA ALA A 53 0.54 -3.80 -17.61
C ALA A 53 0.25 -2.29 -17.69
N ILE A 54 -0.94 -1.88 -17.28
CA ILE A 54 -1.40 -0.49 -17.28
C ILE A 54 -1.80 -0.12 -15.85
N PRO A 55 -1.29 0.99 -15.28
CA PRO A 55 -1.68 1.40 -13.94
C PRO A 55 -3.17 1.79 -13.94
N PHE A 56 -3.91 1.43 -12.90
CA PHE A 56 -5.34 1.77 -12.78
C PHE A 56 -5.69 2.52 -11.51
N ASP A 57 -4.91 2.41 -10.44
CA ASP A 57 -4.96 3.30 -9.29
C ASP A 57 -3.56 3.51 -8.70
N GLN A 58 -3.47 4.36 -7.69
CA GLN A 58 -2.25 4.57 -6.93
C GLN A 58 -2.55 5.03 -5.50
N GLY A 59 -1.58 4.92 -4.63
CA GLY A 59 -1.64 5.43 -3.27
C GLY A 59 -0.27 5.35 -2.61
N THR A 60 -0.06 6.12 -1.54
CA THR A 60 1.17 6.00 -0.76
C THR A 60 0.87 5.19 0.47
N VAL A 61 1.49 4.02 0.59
CA VAL A 61 1.42 3.17 1.78
C VAL A 61 2.15 3.88 2.92
N CYS A 62 1.47 4.04 4.05
CA CYS A 62 1.94 4.80 5.21
C CYS A 62 1.47 4.13 6.51
N LEU A 63 2.15 4.44 7.61
CA LEU A 63 1.64 4.10 8.93
C LEU A 63 0.49 5.04 9.29
N ASN A 64 -0.53 4.51 9.96
CA ASN A 64 -1.61 5.28 10.57
C ASN A 64 -1.63 5.00 12.07
N TYR A 65 -1.84 6.02 12.89
CA TYR A 65 -1.95 5.90 14.34
C TYR A 65 -3.22 6.56 14.86
N ASP A 66 -3.74 6.02 15.96
CA ASP A 66 -4.88 6.57 16.71
C ASP A 66 -4.43 7.75 17.57
N GLU A 67 -4.93 8.94 17.25
CA GLU A 67 -4.63 10.20 17.96
C GLU A 67 -5.03 10.15 19.44
N ASN A 68 -6.03 9.35 19.80
CA ASN A 68 -6.46 9.22 21.20
C ASN A 68 -5.45 8.43 22.04
N PHE A 69 -4.57 7.65 21.41
CA PHE A 69 -3.53 6.89 22.10
C PHE A 69 -2.27 7.74 22.38
N VAL A 70 -1.95 8.69 21.50
CA VAL A 70 -0.77 9.57 21.63
C VAL A 70 -1.11 10.87 22.35
N ASP A 71 -1.31 10.79 23.67
CA ASP A 71 -1.71 11.91 24.54
C ASP A 71 -0.67 13.04 24.71
N GLY A 72 0.58 12.79 24.30
CA GLY A 72 1.69 13.73 24.43
C GLY A 72 2.29 13.84 25.85
N GLU A 73 1.76 13.11 26.83
CA GLU A 73 2.26 13.04 28.20
C GLU A 73 2.94 11.69 28.49
N ASN A 74 2.22 10.61 28.23
CA ASN A 74 2.69 9.23 28.43
C ASN A 74 3.19 8.62 27.11
N ILE A 75 2.57 8.99 26.00
CA ILE A 75 2.89 8.47 24.67
C ILE A 75 2.90 9.64 23.68
N THR A 76 4.06 9.90 23.09
CA THR A 76 4.23 10.92 22.06
C THR A 76 4.09 10.32 20.67
N ILE A 77 3.72 11.15 19.70
CA ILE A 77 3.79 10.79 18.27
C ILE A 77 5.21 10.27 17.96
N PRO A 78 5.36 9.07 17.37
CA PRO A 78 6.67 8.53 17.02
C PRO A 78 7.45 9.49 16.13
N THR A 79 8.75 9.64 16.41
CA THR A 79 9.68 10.46 15.62
C THR A 79 10.70 9.63 14.85
N SER A 80 10.71 8.32 15.10
CA SER A 80 11.47 7.30 14.38
C SER A 80 10.73 5.96 14.45
N LEU A 81 11.05 5.03 13.55
CA LEU A 81 10.52 3.67 13.66
C LEU A 81 11.00 2.97 14.95
N TRP A 82 12.17 3.34 15.48
CA TRP A 82 12.68 2.83 16.76
C TRP A 82 11.77 3.16 17.94
N ASN A 83 11.00 4.24 17.92
CA ASN A 83 10.05 4.52 19.02
C ASN A 83 8.98 3.43 19.15
N LEU A 84 8.66 2.71 18.08
CA LEU A 84 7.65 1.63 18.08
C LEU A 84 8.14 0.35 18.79
N THR A 85 9.44 0.22 19.06
CA THR A 85 10.02 -0.91 19.82
C THR A 85 10.07 -0.63 21.32
N GLU A 86 9.70 0.59 21.76
CA GLU A 86 9.72 0.97 23.16
C GLU A 86 8.56 0.31 23.95
N PRO A 87 8.72 0.10 25.27
CA PRO A 87 7.75 -0.66 26.08
C PRO A 87 6.31 -0.14 26.05
N GLN A 88 6.10 1.17 25.84
CA GLN A 88 4.76 1.75 25.74
C GLN A 88 4.00 1.33 24.47
N TRP A 89 4.71 0.83 23.45
CA TRP A 89 4.13 0.28 22.21
C TRP A 89 4.00 -1.25 22.23
N ASN A 90 4.36 -1.92 23.33
CA ASN A 90 4.27 -3.37 23.46
C ASN A 90 2.84 -3.87 23.22
N GLY A 91 2.66 -4.75 22.24
CA GLY A 91 1.36 -5.28 21.85
C GLY A 91 0.41 -4.27 21.22
N LYS A 92 0.91 -3.09 20.78
CA LYS A 92 0.08 -1.97 20.29
C LYS A 92 0.15 -1.71 18.79
N THR A 93 0.78 -2.59 18.03
CA THR A 93 0.97 -2.41 16.59
C THR A 93 0.50 -3.65 15.83
N SER A 94 -0.09 -3.44 14.65
CA SER A 94 -0.44 -4.52 13.72
C SER A 94 0.14 -4.25 12.33
N PHE A 95 0.71 -5.28 11.71
CA PHE A 95 1.31 -5.21 10.38
C PHE A 95 0.78 -6.33 9.48
N PRO A 96 0.30 -6.04 8.28
CA PRO A 96 -0.03 -7.07 7.30
C PRO A 96 1.25 -7.73 6.77
N SER A 97 1.24 -9.05 6.61
CA SER A 97 2.43 -9.79 6.16
C SER A 97 2.84 -9.42 4.72
N PRO A 98 4.14 -9.18 4.45
CA PRO A 98 4.65 -8.95 3.09
C PRO A 98 4.64 -10.20 2.20
N LEU A 99 4.41 -11.39 2.80
CA LEU A 99 4.29 -12.66 2.09
C LEU A 99 2.96 -12.80 1.33
N SER A 100 1.91 -12.10 1.79
CA SER A 100 0.54 -12.25 1.27
C SER A 100 -0.17 -10.93 1.01
N SER A 101 0.32 -9.80 1.50
CA SER A 101 -0.30 -8.49 1.37
C SER A 101 0.59 -7.51 0.60
N SER A 102 0.03 -6.85 -0.41
CA SER A 102 0.72 -5.78 -1.15
C SER A 102 1.07 -4.57 -0.26
N PRO A 103 0.16 -4.03 0.59
CA PRO A 103 0.55 -3.02 1.59
C PRO A 103 1.65 -3.47 2.57
N GLY A 104 1.60 -4.72 3.03
CA GLY A 104 2.62 -5.28 3.92
C GLY A 104 4.00 -5.31 3.26
N ARG A 105 4.04 -5.72 1.98
CA ARG A 105 5.27 -5.72 1.18
C ARG A 105 5.79 -4.31 0.93
N ALA A 106 4.92 -3.39 0.54
CA ALA A 106 5.27 -1.99 0.33
C ALA A 106 5.87 -1.36 1.60
N PHE A 107 5.30 -1.65 2.78
CA PHE A 107 5.84 -1.17 4.04
C PHE A 107 7.18 -1.85 4.41
N MET A 108 7.32 -3.17 4.21
CA MET A 108 8.63 -3.83 4.38
C MET A 108 9.72 -3.19 3.51
N LEU A 109 9.40 -2.88 2.25
CA LEU A 109 10.31 -2.14 1.37
C LEU A 109 10.64 -0.74 1.91
N ALA A 110 9.65 -0.02 2.42
CA ALA A 110 9.91 1.27 3.05
C ALA A 110 10.83 1.16 4.27
N THR A 111 10.68 0.12 5.10
CA THR A 111 11.60 -0.11 6.24
C THR A 111 13.03 -0.32 5.77
N ILE A 112 13.26 -1.03 4.66
CA ILE A 112 14.60 -1.25 4.10
C ILE A 112 15.27 0.08 3.73
N ASP A 113 14.62 0.94 2.94
CA ASP A 113 15.21 2.24 2.57
C ASP A 113 15.35 3.19 3.78
N TYR A 114 14.41 3.14 4.73
CA TYR A 114 14.50 3.90 5.97
C TYR A 114 15.76 3.55 6.76
N PHE A 115 15.98 2.26 7.07
CA PHE A 115 17.11 1.82 7.88
C PHE A 115 18.45 1.85 7.13
N GLU A 116 18.45 1.78 5.81
CA GLU A 116 19.66 2.09 5.02
C GLU A 116 20.07 3.57 5.07
N SER A 117 19.14 4.45 5.49
CA SER A 117 19.31 5.89 5.52
C SER A 117 19.26 6.48 6.93
N ASP A 118 19.06 5.65 7.96
CA ASP A 118 18.96 6.12 9.34
C ASP A 118 20.37 6.42 9.92
N ALA A 119 20.41 6.87 11.17
CA ALA A 119 21.67 7.23 11.81
C ALA A 119 22.43 6.01 12.37
N ASP A 120 21.80 4.83 12.47
CA ASP A 120 22.38 3.63 13.07
C ASP A 120 22.87 2.64 12.01
N GLU A 121 24.15 2.73 11.68
CA GLU A 121 24.79 1.84 10.70
C GLU A 121 25.05 0.41 11.24
N GLN A 122 24.64 0.08 12.48
CA GLN A 122 24.88 -1.24 13.08
C GLN A 122 23.70 -2.21 12.95
N THR A 123 22.53 -1.69 12.64
CA THR A 123 21.28 -2.45 12.53
C THR A 123 20.66 -2.27 11.16
N ASP A 124 19.81 -3.21 10.74
CA ASP A 124 19.02 -3.08 9.53
C ASP A 124 17.51 -3.21 9.79
N ALA A 125 16.73 -3.22 8.70
CA ALA A 125 15.29 -3.35 8.79
C ALA A 125 14.83 -4.66 9.48
N PHE A 126 15.59 -5.74 9.35
CA PHE A 126 15.22 -7.03 9.92
C PHE A 126 15.52 -7.10 11.42
N ASP A 127 16.56 -6.42 11.91
CA ASP A 127 16.75 -6.19 13.34
C ASP A 127 15.55 -5.44 13.94
N TRP A 128 15.03 -4.42 13.23
CA TRP A 128 13.84 -3.71 13.67
C TRP A 128 12.60 -4.60 13.66
N TRP A 129 12.38 -5.40 12.61
CA TRP A 129 11.26 -6.36 12.56
C TRP A 129 11.34 -7.41 13.68
N GLU A 130 12.55 -7.88 14.03
CA GLU A 130 12.76 -8.77 15.18
C GLU A 130 12.37 -8.06 16.48
N LYS A 131 12.81 -6.81 16.69
CA LYS A 131 12.42 -6.02 17.86
C LYS A 131 10.92 -5.76 17.94
N MET A 132 10.25 -5.55 16.80
CA MET A 132 8.79 -5.42 16.77
C MET A 132 8.09 -6.73 17.17
N SER A 133 8.58 -7.87 16.68
CA SER A 133 8.10 -9.20 17.08
C SER A 133 8.29 -9.45 18.58
N GLU A 134 9.48 -9.16 19.11
CA GLU A 134 9.77 -9.22 20.56
C GLU A 134 8.92 -8.25 21.38
N ASN A 135 8.46 -7.15 20.76
CA ASN A 135 7.55 -6.18 21.35
C ASN A 135 6.06 -6.54 21.15
N ASP A 136 5.75 -7.81 20.88
CA ASP A 136 4.40 -8.36 20.70
C ASP A 136 3.59 -7.70 19.56
N ALA A 137 4.25 -7.22 18.50
CA ALA A 137 3.54 -6.76 17.30
C ALA A 137 2.67 -7.86 16.69
N THR A 138 1.45 -7.50 16.27
CA THR A 138 0.52 -8.44 15.62
C THR A 138 0.80 -8.51 14.13
N PHE A 139 1.11 -9.70 13.62
CA PHE A 139 1.30 -9.94 12.18
C PHE A 139 0.08 -10.63 11.59
N THR A 140 -0.60 -9.94 10.66
CA THR A 140 -1.86 -10.42 10.07
C THR A 140 -1.65 -10.99 8.67
N SER A 141 -2.63 -11.74 8.18
CA SER A 141 -2.57 -12.36 6.85
C SER A 141 -2.72 -11.35 5.71
N GLY A 142 -3.34 -10.19 5.98
CA GLY A 142 -3.60 -9.16 4.98
C GLY A 142 -4.07 -7.85 5.58
N TRP A 143 -4.10 -6.82 4.75
CA TRP A 143 -4.47 -5.46 5.13
C TRP A 143 -5.81 -5.37 5.87
N SER A 144 -6.88 -6.01 5.38
CA SER A 144 -8.22 -5.93 6.02
C SER A 144 -8.22 -6.45 7.46
N GLU A 145 -7.48 -7.53 7.76
CA GLU A 145 -7.37 -8.02 9.14
C GLU A 145 -6.61 -7.01 10.01
N SER A 146 -5.48 -6.48 9.51
CA SER A 146 -4.69 -5.47 10.22
C SER A 146 -5.49 -4.21 10.54
N TYR A 147 -6.23 -3.71 9.55
CA TYR A 147 -6.90 -2.41 9.58
C TYR A 147 -8.31 -2.47 10.18
N GLU A 148 -9.14 -3.43 9.77
CA GLU A 148 -10.54 -3.48 10.18
C GLU A 148 -10.71 -4.22 11.53
N THR A 149 -9.91 -5.26 11.78
CA THR A 149 -10.03 -6.07 13.00
C THR A 149 -9.23 -5.47 14.16
N HIS A 150 -7.97 -5.10 13.94
CA HIS A 150 -7.05 -4.78 15.03
C HIS A 150 -6.88 -3.29 15.30
N TYR A 151 -6.88 -2.45 14.26
CA TYR A 151 -6.54 -1.04 14.38
C TYR A 151 -7.67 -0.19 14.98
N THR A 152 -7.39 0.51 16.08
CA THR A 152 -8.40 1.30 16.82
C THR A 152 -8.85 2.54 16.09
N GLY A 153 -8.01 3.12 15.21
CA GLY A 153 -8.27 4.40 14.54
C GLY A 153 -9.15 4.34 13.28
N GLY A 154 -9.33 3.16 12.69
CA GLY A 154 -9.99 3.01 11.38
C GLY A 154 -11.50 2.71 11.48
N TYR A 155 -12.20 2.70 10.34
CA TYR A 155 -13.65 2.43 10.27
C TYR A 155 -14.02 1.04 10.77
N GLY A 156 -13.02 0.16 10.93
CA GLY A 156 -13.13 -1.15 11.55
C GLY A 156 -13.87 -1.11 12.88
N GLU A 157 -13.78 -0.02 13.65
CA GLU A 157 -14.44 0.14 14.95
C GLU A 157 -15.98 -0.02 14.91
N TYR A 158 -16.58 0.14 13.73
CA TYR A 158 -18.02 -0.02 13.48
C TYR A 158 -18.41 -1.38 12.89
N THR A 159 -17.43 -2.27 12.66
CA THR A 159 -17.63 -3.56 12.00
C THR A 159 -17.79 -4.71 13.01
N VAL A 160 -18.48 -5.77 12.62
CA VAL A 160 -18.60 -6.97 13.44
C VAL A 160 -17.28 -7.74 13.41
N GLY A 161 -16.73 -8.04 14.59
CA GLY A 161 -15.48 -8.78 14.72
C GLY A 161 -14.27 -7.91 15.07
N HIS A 162 -14.46 -6.59 15.15
CA HIS A 162 -13.43 -5.66 15.61
C HIS A 162 -12.94 -6.01 17.03
N ILE A 163 -11.61 -6.12 17.16
CA ILE A 163 -10.88 -6.38 18.40
C ILE A 163 -10.34 -5.08 19.00
N GLY A 164 -9.77 -4.20 18.17
CA GLY A 164 -9.30 -2.87 18.60
C GLY A 164 -8.17 -2.91 19.64
N ASP A 165 -7.16 -3.75 19.40
CA ASP A 165 -6.00 -3.90 20.29
C ASP A 165 -4.74 -3.16 19.81
N SER A 166 -4.70 -2.73 18.55
CA SER A 166 -3.57 -2.07 17.90
C SER A 166 -3.84 -0.58 17.69
N HIS A 167 -2.95 0.28 18.17
CA HIS A 167 -3.07 1.74 18.04
C HIS A 167 -2.28 2.32 16.86
N LEU A 168 -1.57 1.48 16.13
CA LEU A 168 -0.90 1.84 14.88
C LEU A 168 -0.88 0.66 13.92
N THR A 169 -1.10 0.93 12.64
CA THR A 169 -1.04 -0.08 11.58
C THR A 169 -0.53 0.47 10.25
N VAL A 170 -0.30 -0.42 9.28
CA VAL A 170 0.01 -0.08 7.90
C VAL A 170 -1.28 0.10 7.11
N SER A 171 -1.41 1.25 6.46
CA SER A 171 -2.49 1.54 5.51
C SER A 171 -1.99 2.53 4.47
N TYR A 172 -2.77 3.53 4.10
CA TYR A 172 -2.37 4.58 3.18
C TYR A 172 -2.37 5.96 3.84
N CYS A 173 -1.56 6.89 3.33
CA CYS A 173 -1.51 8.27 3.81
C CYS A 173 -2.87 9.00 3.68
N HIS A 174 -3.73 8.56 2.77
CA HIS A 174 -5.07 9.12 2.59
C HIS A 174 -6.17 8.38 3.36
N SER A 175 -5.84 7.30 4.08
CA SER A 175 -6.82 6.51 4.81
C SER A 175 -7.57 7.32 5.88
N PRO A 176 -6.95 8.24 6.66
CA PRO A 176 -7.71 9.14 7.52
C PRO A 176 -8.78 9.99 6.79
N GLY A 177 -8.54 10.33 5.53
CA GLY A 177 -9.52 10.98 4.67
C GLY A 177 -10.70 10.07 4.31
N VAL A 178 -10.44 8.79 4.07
CA VAL A 178 -11.50 7.79 3.87
C VAL A 178 -12.37 7.67 5.12
N GLU A 179 -11.76 7.69 6.30
CA GLU A 179 -12.49 7.68 7.58
C GLU A 179 -13.41 8.89 7.71
N ALA A 180 -12.87 10.09 7.45
CA ALA A 180 -13.62 11.33 7.49
C ALA A 180 -14.83 11.30 6.54
N TYR A 181 -14.62 10.79 5.31
CA TYR A 181 -15.66 10.67 4.29
C TYR A 181 -16.87 9.87 4.77
N TYR A 182 -16.65 8.76 5.49
CA TYR A 182 -17.74 7.92 6.01
C TYR A 182 -18.26 8.34 7.39
N SER A 183 -17.56 9.23 8.08
CA SER A 183 -17.88 9.67 9.45
C SER A 183 -18.21 11.16 9.55
N SER A 184 -18.78 11.75 8.50
CA SER A 184 -19.24 13.14 8.48
C SER A 184 -18.15 14.16 8.85
N ASN A 185 -16.98 14.06 8.17
CA ASN A 185 -15.82 14.92 8.38
C ASN A 185 -15.21 14.79 9.79
N TYR A 186 -15.11 13.55 10.28
CA TYR A 186 -14.44 13.23 11.54
C TYR A 186 -13.58 11.99 11.39
N THR A 187 -12.37 12.04 11.95
CA THR A 187 -11.48 10.89 12.10
C THR A 187 -10.60 11.14 13.32
N HIS A 188 -10.17 10.07 13.96
CA HIS A 188 -9.12 10.09 14.99
C HIS A 188 -7.90 9.24 14.59
N SER A 189 -7.86 8.79 13.34
CA SER A 189 -6.66 8.23 12.72
C SER A 189 -5.88 9.34 12.02
N THR A 190 -4.56 9.32 12.14
CA THR A 190 -3.66 10.24 11.43
C THR A 190 -2.49 9.48 10.82
N SER A 191 -1.99 9.93 9.66
CA SER A 191 -0.83 9.31 9.03
C SER A 191 0.45 9.73 9.72
N LEU A 192 1.37 8.77 9.90
CA LEU A 192 2.69 9.05 10.44
C LEU A 192 3.66 9.33 9.27
N GLU A 193 3.98 10.61 9.05
CA GLU A 193 4.82 11.07 7.94
C GLU A 193 6.32 11.14 8.29
N LEU A 194 6.93 10.00 8.64
CA LEU A 194 8.38 9.92 8.79
C LEU A 194 9.06 9.79 7.41
N PRO A 195 10.15 10.53 7.12
CA PRO A 195 10.85 10.43 5.84
C PRO A 195 11.23 8.98 5.52
N LYS A 196 11.01 8.54 4.28
CA LYS A 196 11.33 7.19 3.79
C LYS A 196 10.60 6.02 4.46
N THR A 197 9.60 6.28 5.31
CA THR A 197 8.78 5.21 5.93
C THR A 197 7.51 4.88 5.14
N SER A 198 7.33 5.53 4.00
CA SER A 198 6.18 5.38 3.12
C SER A 198 6.61 4.92 1.73
N PHE A 199 5.76 4.18 1.01
CA PHE A 199 6.09 3.65 -0.32
C PHE A 199 5.00 4.04 -1.32
N HIS A 200 5.36 4.65 -2.44
CA HIS A 200 4.41 4.96 -3.50
C HIS A 200 4.05 3.67 -4.25
N GLN A 201 2.82 3.24 -4.07
CA GLN A 201 2.25 2.04 -4.66
C GLN A 201 1.41 2.43 -5.87
N VAL A 202 1.63 1.71 -6.97
CA VAL A 202 0.82 1.80 -8.19
C VAL A 202 0.32 0.40 -8.49
N GLU A 203 -0.99 0.20 -8.55
CA GLU A 203 -1.57 -1.09 -8.93
C GLU A 203 -1.87 -1.14 -10.43
N TYR A 204 -1.66 -2.33 -11.00
CA TYR A 204 -1.75 -2.56 -12.43
C TYR A 204 -2.86 -3.54 -12.79
N THR A 205 -3.42 -3.32 -13.97
CA THR A 205 -4.21 -4.28 -14.71
C THR A 205 -3.44 -4.76 -15.93
N GLY A 206 -3.62 -6.00 -16.36
CA GLY A 206 -2.94 -6.51 -17.56
C GLY A 206 -3.50 -7.83 -18.05
N ILE A 207 -3.23 -8.15 -19.31
CA ILE A 207 -3.80 -9.34 -19.95
C ILE A 207 -2.89 -10.52 -19.66
N ILE A 208 -3.46 -11.62 -19.16
CA ILE A 208 -2.71 -12.85 -18.88
C ILE A 208 -2.19 -13.44 -20.19
N ASN A 209 -0.93 -13.86 -20.19
CA ASN A 209 -0.36 -14.57 -21.33
C ASN A 209 -1.13 -15.88 -21.56
N GLY A 210 -1.54 -16.08 -22.81
CA GLY A 210 -2.44 -17.14 -23.20
C GLY A 210 -3.93 -16.85 -23.02
N ALA A 211 -4.37 -15.64 -22.57
CA ALA A 211 -5.80 -15.25 -22.37
C ALA A 211 -6.76 -15.85 -23.41
N ALA A 212 -7.86 -16.47 -22.97
CA ALA A 212 -8.85 -17.08 -23.85
C ALA A 212 -9.74 -16.00 -24.47
N ASN A 213 -10.09 -14.98 -23.70
CA ASN A 213 -10.90 -13.83 -24.11
C ASN A 213 -10.11 -12.52 -24.08
N VAL A 214 -9.12 -12.41 -24.96
CA VAL A 214 -8.31 -11.19 -25.12
C VAL A 214 -9.19 -9.97 -25.41
N ALA A 215 -10.20 -10.12 -26.28
CA ALA A 215 -11.08 -9.00 -26.64
C ALA A 215 -11.91 -8.49 -25.45
N GLY A 216 -12.30 -9.39 -24.55
CA GLY A 216 -12.95 -9.02 -23.29
C GLY A 216 -11.99 -8.31 -22.34
N ALA A 217 -10.77 -8.81 -22.21
CA ALA A 217 -9.74 -8.19 -21.36
C ALA A 217 -9.37 -6.77 -21.84
N GLU A 218 -9.22 -6.55 -23.15
CA GLU A 218 -8.97 -5.21 -23.72
C GLU A 218 -10.13 -4.25 -23.42
N GLN A 219 -11.38 -4.69 -23.62
CA GLN A 219 -12.56 -3.88 -23.30
C GLN A 219 -12.66 -3.54 -21.81
N PHE A 220 -12.26 -4.47 -20.94
CA PHE A 220 -12.23 -4.22 -19.50
C PHE A 220 -11.18 -3.18 -19.12
N ILE A 221 -9.97 -3.25 -19.70
CA ILE A 221 -8.92 -2.23 -19.49
C ILE A 221 -9.41 -0.86 -19.98
N GLU A 222 -10.03 -0.79 -21.15
CA GLU A 222 -10.61 0.45 -21.68
C GLU A 222 -11.73 1.01 -20.78
N TYR A 223 -12.59 0.14 -20.24
CA TYR A 223 -13.63 0.53 -19.29
C TYR A 223 -13.04 1.05 -17.98
N LEU A 224 -12.12 0.32 -17.36
CA LEU A 224 -11.50 0.65 -16.08
C LEU A 224 -10.74 1.99 -16.11
N LEU A 225 -10.16 2.32 -17.27
CA LEU A 225 -9.39 3.55 -17.50
C LEU A 225 -10.18 4.65 -18.20
N SER A 226 -11.46 4.42 -18.45
CA SER A 226 -12.36 5.48 -18.90
C SER A 226 -12.49 6.56 -17.82
N ASN A 227 -12.72 7.80 -18.25
CA ASN A 227 -12.86 8.93 -17.32
C ASN A 227 -13.94 8.68 -16.26
N ASP A 228 -15.09 8.15 -16.67
CA ASP A 228 -16.26 7.95 -15.80
C ASP A 228 -16.01 6.90 -14.71
N VAL A 229 -15.09 5.96 -14.96
CA VAL A 229 -14.75 4.90 -14.00
C VAL A 229 -13.54 5.29 -13.17
N ASN A 230 -12.44 5.69 -13.83
CA ASN A 230 -11.18 5.89 -13.12
C ASN A 230 -11.16 7.15 -12.25
N SER A 231 -11.89 8.20 -12.64
CA SER A 231 -12.04 9.38 -11.78
C SER A 231 -12.77 9.08 -10.46
N MET A 232 -13.51 7.97 -10.41
CA MET A 232 -14.23 7.49 -9.23
C MET A 232 -13.40 6.51 -8.37
N MET A 233 -12.11 6.27 -8.67
CA MET A 233 -11.25 5.42 -7.81
C MET A 233 -11.25 5.84 -6.34
N PRO A 234 -11.29 7.13 -5.97
CA PRO A 234 -11.35 7.53 -4.56
C PRO A 234 -12.58 7.02 -3.83
N GLU A 235 -13.71 6.82 -4.51
CA GLU A 235 -14.95 6.37 -3.88
C GLU A 235 -15.19 4.86 -4.06
N ASN A 236 -14.77 4.29 -5.20
CA ASN A 236 -15.02 2.90 -5.53
C ASN A 236 -13.94 1.94 -5.01
N ASN A 237 -12.67 2.36 -5.01
CA ASN A 237 -11.54 1.55 -4.54
C ASN A 237 -10.78 2.20 -3.38
N LEU A 238 -11.23 3.38 -2.92
CA LEU A 238 -10.59 4.14 -1.84
C LEU A 238 -9.11 4.45 -2.13
N MET A 239 -8.78 4.65 -3.42
CA MET A 239 -7.43 4.90 -3.92
C MET A 239 -7.41 6.11 -4.86
N TYR A 240 -6.26 6.70 -5.11
CA TYR A 240 -6.16 7.80 -6.07
C TYR A 240 -6.37 7.28 -7.49
N SER A 241 -7.08 8.07 -8.30
CA SER A 241 -7.11 7.88 -9.75
C SER A 241 -5.70 8.02 -10.34
N VAL A 242 -5.45 7.31 -11.44
CA VAL A 242 -4.24 7.47 -12.26
C VAL A 242 -4.39 8.55 -13.33
N LEU A 243 -5.59 9.14 -13.49
CA LEU A 243 -5.83 10.15 -14.52
C LEU A 243 -5.26 11.52 -14.10
N VAL A 244 -4.72 12.25 -15.08
CA VAL A 244 -4.32 13.65 -14.92
C VAL A 244 -5.51 14.51 -14.47
N ASN A 245 -5.22 15.53 -13.66
CA ASN A 245 -6.21 16.45 -13.10
C ASN A 245 -7.27 15.79 -12.20
N SER A 246 -7.06 14.55 -11.76
CA SER A 246 -7.85 13.96 -10.68
C SER A 246 -7.32 14.37 -9.31
N SER A 247 -8.22 14.46 -8.34
CA SER A 247 -7.93 14.73 -6.92
C SER A 247 -8.81 13.84 -6.06
N LEU A 248 -8.48 13.71 -4.77
CA LEU A 248 -9.44 13.20 -3.79
C LEU A 248 -10.64 14.18 -3.66
N PRO A 249 -11.84 13.67 -3.36
CA PRO A 249 -13.02 14.50 -3.10
C PRO A 249 -12.82 15.44 -1.91
N GLU A 250 -13.40 16.64 -1.98
CA GLU A 250 -13.50 17.54 -0.81
C GLU A 250 -14.67 17.16 0.12
N THR A 251 -15.61 16.37 -0.39
CA THR A 251 -16.81 15.94 0.32
C THR A 251 -16.46 15.27 1.64
N ASP A 252 -17.19 15.65 2.69
CA ASP A 252 -17.08 15.07 4.04
C ASP A 252 -15.63 14.97 4.56
N GLY A 253 -14.78 15.92 4.18
CA GLY A 253 -13.42 16.05 4.72
C GLY A 253 -12.37 15.13 4.11
N PHE A 254 -12.69 14.34 3.08
CA PHE A 254 -11.76 13.34 2.55
C PHE A 254 -10.41 13.97 2.19
N ARG A 255 -10.39 14.95 1.29
CA ARG A 255 -9.15 15.63 0.91
C ARG A 255 -8.49 16.38 2.07
N HIS A 256 -9.26 16.90 3.03
CA HIS A 256 -8.75 17.65 4.16
C HIS A 256 -7.93 16.79 5.13
N HIS A 257 -8.40 15.57 5.38
CA HIS A 257 -7.78 14.61 6.28
C HIS A 257 -6.80 13.66 5.57
N ALA A 258 -6.59 13.80 4.26
CA ALA A 258 -5.65 12.97 3.52
C ALA A 258 -4.27 13.63 3.41
N ASP A 259 -3.26 13.00 4.02
CA ASP A 259 -1.89 13.47 3.97
C ASP A 259 -1.22 13.16 2.62
N ILE A 260 -0.18 13.92 2.30
CA ILE A 260 0.68 13.69 1.14
C ILE A 260 2.10 13.54 1.64
N ALA A 261 2.57 12.30 1.65
CA ALA A 261 3.96 12.00 1.95
C ALA A 261 4.90 12.82 1.05
N THR A 262 5.81 13.55 1.70
CA THR A 262 6.76 14.44 1.01
C THR A 262 8.05 13.73 0.61
N THR A 263 8.41 12.64 1.31
CA THR A 263 9.61 11.84 1.06
C THR A 263 9.25 10.36 1.23
N THR A 264 8.98 9.68 0.12
CA THR A 264 8.76 8.23 0.08
C THR A 264 10.09 7.48 0.00
N ALA A 265 10.04 6.18 0.28
CA ALA A 265 11.13 5.26 0.06
C ALA A 265 11.45 5.15 -1.45
N GLU A 266 12.74 5.12 -1.78
CA GLU A 266 13.24 5.06 -3.15
C GLU A 266 14.10 3.81 -3.35
N ILE A 267 13.46 2.70 -3.73
CA ILE A 267 14.16 1.46 -4.07
C ILE A 267 14.02 1.17 -5.57
N PRO A 268 15.13 1.01 -6.32
CA PRO A 268 15.07 0.63 -7.72
C PRO A 268 14.31 -0.69 -7.92
N LEU A 269 13.38 -0.74 -8.87
CA LEU A 269 12.58 -1.96 -9.13
C LEU A 269 13.43 -3.20 -9.45
N VAL A 270 14.57 -3.00 -10.13
CA VAL A 270 15.54 -4.07 -10.40
C VAL A 270 16.13 -4.64 -9.12
N ARG A 271 16.33 -3.80 -8.09
CA ARG A 271 16.80 -4.26 -6.79
C ARG A 271 15.71 -5.04 -6.07
N ILE A 272 14.48 -4.52 -6.11
CA ILE A 272 13.31 -5.21 -5.55
C ILE A 272 13.22 -6.63 -6.13
N GLU A 273 13.30 -6.80 -7.45
CA GLU A 273 13.24 -8.13 -8.06
C GLU A 273 14.34 -9.07 -7.58
N ILE A 274 15.59 -8.62 -7.58
CA ILE A 274 16.76 -9.44 -7.21
C ILE A 274 16.74 -9.82 -5.73
N GLU A 275 16.37 -8.91 -4.84
CA GLU A 275 16.52 -9.08 -3.39
C GLU A 275 15.23 -9.51 -2.67
N MET A 276 14.05 -9.43 -3.31
CA MET A 276 12.75 -9.73 -2.66
C MET A 276 12.72 -11.11 -2.01
N GLU A 277 13.21 -12.17 -2.67
CA GLU A 277 13.17 -13.52 -2.08
C GLU A 277 13.96 -13.57 -0.76
N GLN A 278 15.13 -12.95 -0.72
CA GLN A 278 15.95 -12.90 0.49
C GLN A 278 15.31 -12.00 1.56
N TRP A 279 14.77 -10.84 1.18
CA TRP A 279 14.11 -9.94 2.12
C TRP A 279 12.87 -10.57 2.76
N LEU A 280 12.06 -11.31 1.99
CA LEU A 280 10.92 -12.04 2.54
C LEU A 280 11.36 -13.17 3.47
N ALA A 281 12.48 -13.84 3.17
CA ALA A 281 13.06 -14.86 4.06
C ALA A 281 13.54 -14.24 5.37
N ASN A 282 14.27 -13.12 5.31
CA ASN A 282 14.74 -12.40 6.51
C ASN A 282 13.58 -11.87 7.35
N TRP A 283 12.57 -11.26 6.72
CA TRP A 283 11.36 -10.80 7.43
C TRP A 283 10.67 -11.95 8.13
N LYS A 284 10.57 -13.11 7.47
CA LYS A 284 9.97 -14.30 8.07
C LYS A 284 10.78 -14.81 9.26
N GLU A 285 12.10 -14.87 9.14
CA GLU A 285 13.01 -15.27 10.24
C GLU A 285 12.92 -14.32 11.44
N ALA A 286 12.77 -13.02 11.18
CA ALA A 286 12.64 -12.01 12.23
C ALA A 286 11.29 -12.05 12.97
N THR A 287 10.24 -12.58 12.35
CA THR A 287 8.85 -12.41 12.85
C THR A 287 8.10 -13.71 13.18
N GLN A 288 8.67 -14.89 12.88
CA GLN A 288 8.00 -16.20 13.04
C GLN A 288 8.92 -17.27 13.63
#